data_AF-A0A820RQ39-F1
#
_entry.id   AF-A0A820RQ39-F1
#
_cell.length_a   1.000
_cell.length_b   1.000
_cell.length_c   1.000
_cell.angle_alpha   90.00
_cell.angle_beta   90.00
_cell.angle_gamma   90.00
#
_symmetry.space_group_name_H-M   'P 1'
#
loop_
_entity.id
_entity.type
_entity.pdbx_description
1 polymer ?
#
loop_
_entity_poly.entity_id
_entity_poly.type
_entity_poly.pdbx_seq_one_letter_code
_entity_poly.pdbx_strand_id
1 'polypeptide(L)'
;EKQLCGGVFSSCTTSMGVLQSGLFWGKTSIRTMFTLQCKSARDLCKHSLFPTEDEVLLMAATQFKIVSSLDQGDLHIIQLQETTPPFPLLQPVPVVGSLPIHSNPSGEFER
;
A
#
# COMPACT_ATOMS: atom_id res chain seq x y z
N GLU A 1 -9.16 -8.84 20.26
CA GLU A 1 -8.35 -7.74 19.70
C GLU A 1 -8.91 -7.37 18.33
N LYS A 2 -8.94 -6.08 17.94
CA LYS A 2 -9.42 -5.68 16.61
C LYS A 2 -8.28 -5.77 15.60
N GLN A 3 -8.49 -6.53 14.53
CA GLN A 3 -7.52 -6.76 13.46
C GLN A 3 -8.07 -6.19 12.15
N LEU A 4 -7.20 -5.58 11.36
CA LEU A 4 -7.48 -5.07 10.02
C LEU A 4 -6.69 -5.91 9.00
N CYS A 5 -7.37 -6.40 7.97
CA CYS A 5 -6.78 -7.14 6.86
C CYS A 5 -7.47 -6.68 5.57
N GLY A 6 -6.72 -6.01 4.68
CA GLY A 6 -7.25 -5.51 3.41
C GLY A 6 -6.95 -6.49 2.27
N GLY A 7 -7.95 -6.82 1.44
CA GLY A 7 -7.76 -7.70 0.27
C GLY A 7 -7.07 -7.05 -0.93
N VAL A 8 -6.61 -5.81 -0.80
CA VAL A 8 -6.01 -5.01 -1.88
C VAL A 8 -4.63 -4.49 -1.48
N PHE A 9 -3.80 -4.14 -2.46
CA PHE A 9 -2.60 -3.35 -2.22
C PHE A 9 -3.00 -1.98 -1.68
N SER A 10 -2.19 -1.44 -0.77
CA SER A 10 -2.39 -0.08 -0.25
C SER A 10 -1.12 0.73 -0.46
N SER A 11 -1.24 1.84 -1.18
CA SER A 11 -0.16 2.81 -1.32
C SER A 11 -0.13 3.72 -0.09
N CYS A 12 1.07 4.04 0.37
CA CYS A 12 1.36 4.83 1.55
C CYS A 12 2.58 5.70 1.27
N THR A 13 2.83 6.71 2.10
CA THR A 13 4.02 7.55 2.01
C THR A 13 4.73 7.59 3.36
N THR A 14 6.06 7.68 3.34
CA THR A 14 6.85 7.99 4.53
C THR A 14 6.97 9.49 4.79
N SER A 15 6.50 10.33 3.86
CA SER A 15 6.60 11.78 3.92
C SER A 15 5.31 12.43 4.41
N MET A 16 5.39 13.07 5.57
CA MET A 16 4.29 13.88 6.10
C MET A 16 3.95 15.06 5.18
N GLY A 17 4.95 15.60 4.47
CA GLY A 17 4.75 16.72 3.54
C GLY A 17 3.91 16.30 2.32
N VAL A 18 4.18 15.11 1.78
CA VAL A 18 3.39 14.52 0.69
C VAL A 18 1.96 14.28 1.17
N LEU A 19 1.80 13.66 2.35
CA LEU A 19 0.50 13.40 2.94
C LEU A 19 -0.35 14.68 3.00
N GLN A 20 0.20 15.76 3.58
CA GLN A 20 -0.49 17.05 3.75
C GLN A 20 -0.82 17.82 2.46
N SER A 21 -0.34 17.35 1.30
CA SER A 21 -0.67 18.00 0.03
C SER A 21 -2.15 17.82 -0.32
N GLY A 22 -2.69 18.76 -1.10
CA GLY A 22 -4.12 18.76 -1.48
C GLY A 22 -4.55 17.55 -2.32
N LEU A 23 -3.60 16.82 -2.93
CA LEU A 23 -3.87 15.65 -3.76
C LEU A 23 -4.17 14.38 -2.94
N PHE A 24 -3.69 14.30 -1.70
CA PHE A 24 -3.87 13.13 -0.84
C PHE A 24 -4.81 13.45 0.32
N TRP A 25 -4.27 14.13 1.33
CA TRP A 25 -4.98 14.40 2.59
C TRP A 25 -5.60 15.79 2.63
N GLY A 26 -4.86 16.79 2.13
CA GLY A 26 -5.20 18.21 2.28
C GLY A 26 -5.20 18.71 3.74
N LYS A 27 -6.01 19.72 4.05
CA LYS A 27 -6.17 20.28 5.42
C LYS A 27 -7.60 20.61 5.80
N THR A 28 -8.59 20.35 4.94
CA THR A 28 -10.01 20.55 5.21
C THR A 28 -10.80 19.23 5.28
N SER A 29 -11.96 19.22 5.97
CA SER A 29 -12.90 18.08 6.19
C SER A 29 -12.51 17.01 7.22
N ILE A 30 -13.47 16.11 7.52
CA ILE A 30 -13.34 14.94 8.40
C ILE A 30 -12.44 13.88 7.74
N ARG A 31 -11.37 13.48 8.42
CA ARG A 31 -10.37 12.57 7.85
C ARG A 31 -9.86 11.56 8.87
N THR A 32 -9.37 10.41 8.38
CA THR A 32 -8.84 9.32 9.21
C THR A 32 -7.42 8.93 8.81
N MET A 33 -6.47 9.01 9.75
CA MET A 33 -5.02 8.92 9.50
C MET A 33 -4.55 7.60 9.99
N PHE A 34 -4.03 6.78 9.09
CA PHE A 34 -3.41 5.53 9.47
C PHE A 34 -1.92 5.76 9.66
N THR A 35 -1.47 5.65 10.90
CA THR A 35 -0.04 5.61 11.23
C THR A 35 0.36 4.15 11.33
N LEU A 36 1.35 3.75 10.54
CA LEU A 36 1.65 2.34 10.31
C LEU A 36 3.04 2.00 10.82
N GLN A 37 3.13 0.97 11.65
CA GLN A 37 4.40 0.31 11.98
C GLN A 37 4.48 -1.01 11.21
N CYS A 38 5.15 -0.99 10.05
CA CYS A 38 5.26 -2.12 9.13
C CYS A 38 6.65 -2.76 9.15
N LYS A 39 6.70 -4.04 8.77
CA LYS A 39 7.90 -4.85 8.54
C LYS A 39 8.00 -5.31 7.09
N SER A 40 6.88 -5.45 6.38
CA SER A 40 6.85 -6.02 5.02
C SER A 40 6.56 -5.01 3.91
N ALA A 41 6.44 -3.72 4.24
CA ALA A 41 6.27 -2.65 3.25
C ALA A 41 7.41 -2.66 2.22
N ARG A 42 7.10 -2.22 0.99
CA ARG A 42 8.06 -2.15 -0.11
C ARG A 42 8.27 -0.70 -0.51
N ASP A 43 9.53 -0.28 -0.55
CA ASP A 43 9.91 1.00 -1.12
C ASP A 43 9.68 0.96 -2.64
N LEU A 44 8.83 1.86 -3.12
CA LEU A 44 8.50 2.00 -4.54
C LEU A 44 9.13 3.23 -5.19
N CYS A 45 9.92 4.03 -4.47
CA CYS A 45 10.46 5.30 -5.00
C CYS A 45 11.20 5.11 -6.33
N LYS A 46 11.95 4.02 -6.47
CA LYS A 46 12.73 3.70 -7.69
C LYS A 46 11.90 3.12 -8.83
N HIS A 47 10.65 2.76 -8.57
CA HIS A 47 9.72 2.11 -9.50
C HIS A 47 8.49 2.97 -9.78
N SER A 48 8.32 4.07 -9.04
CA SER A 48 7.19 4.99 -9.18
C SER A 48 7.46 6.02 -10.28
N LEU A 49 6.38 6.46 -10.93
CA LEU A 49 6.41 7.62 -11.83
C LEU A 49 6.63 8.94 -11.06
N PHE A 50 6.37 8.93 -9.75
CA PHE A 50 6.50 10.08 -8.85
C PHE A 50 7.46 9.77 -7.70
N PRO A 51 8.78 9.70 -7.95
CA PRO A 51 9.77 9.29 -6.95
C PRO A 51 9.84 10.21 -5.72
N THR A 52 9.31 11.44 -5.82
CA THR A 52 9.26 12.42 -4.72
C THR A 52 8.11 12.19 -3.74
N GLU A 53 7.22 11.23 -4.00
CA GLU A 53 6.12 10.89 -3.09
C GLU A 53 6.56 10.02 -1.92
N ASP A 54 7.82 9.58 -1.89
CA ASP A 54 8.36 8.68 -0.88
C ASP A 54 7.44 7.46 -0.65
N GLU A 55 6.96 6.91 -1.77
CA GLU A 55 5.91 5.90 -1.84
C GLU A 55 6.39 4.56 -1.28
N VAL A 56 5.59 3.99 -0.40
CA VAL A 56 5.73 2.62 0.10
C VAL A 56 4.45 1.84 -0.12
N LEU A 57 4.57 0.62 -0.63
CA LEU A 57 3.44 -0.25 -0.93
C LEU A 57 3.30 -1.33 0.15
N LEU A 58 2.08 -1.47 0.66
CA LEU A 58 1.66 -2.61 1.46
C LEU A 58 1.11 -3.70 0.55
N MET A 59 1.56 -4.93 0.79
CA MET A 59 1.05 -6.10 0.09
C MET A 59 -0.41 -6.37 0.46
N ALA A 60 -1.19 -6.91 -0.47
CA ALA A 60 -2.51 -7.40 -0.18
C ALA A 60 -2.48 -8.45 0.96
N ALA A 61 -3.56 -8.49 1.75
CA ALA A 61 -3.73 -9.34 2.91
C ALA A 61 -2.72 -9.13 4.06
N THR A 62 -1.96 -8.04 4.04
CA THR A 62 -1.15 -7.64 5.20
C THR A 62 -2.06 -7.39 6.40
N GLN A 63 -1.71 -7.98 7.55
CA GLN A 63 -2.53 -7.93 8.75
C GLN A 63 -1.97 -6.92 9.75
N PHE A 64 -2.87 -6.16 10.36
CA PHE A 64 -2.53 -5.15 11.36
C PHE A 64 -3.41 -5.30 12.59
N LYS A 65 -2.85 -5.04 13.77
CA LYS A 65 -3.63 -4.77 14.98
C LYS A 65 -3.73 -3.27 15.22
N ILE A 66 -4.86 -2.84 15.78
CA ILE A 66 -5.02 -1.46 16.26
C ILE A 66 -4.27 -1.32 17.58
N VAL A 67 -3.29 -0.42 17.61
CA VAL A 67 -2.49 -0.10 18.80
C VAL A 67 -3.16 0.99 19.62
N SER A 68 -3.59 2.06 18.96
CA SER A 68 -4.21 3.22 19.59
C SER A 68 -5.12 3.94 18.60
N SER A 69 -6.03 4.76 19.12
CA SER A 69 -6.85 5.67 18.34
C SER A 69 -6.97 7.00 19.06
N LEU A 70 -6.89 8.09 18.32
CA LEU A 70 -7.08 9.45 18.81
C LEU A 70 -8.17 10.12 17.98
N ASP A 71 -9.15 10.71 18.65
CA ASP A 71 -10.22 11.51 18.04
C ASP A 71 -10.03 12.98 18.43
N GLN A 72 -9.90 13.86 17.43
CA GLN A 72 -9.79 15.31 17.59
C GLN A 72 -10.90 16.04 16.80
N GLY A 73 -12.05 15.41 16.59
CA GLY A 73 -13.16 15.95 15.81
C GLY A 73 -12.97 15.68 14.32
N ASP A 74 -12.48 16.67 13.58
CA ASP A 74 -12.30 16.56 12.12
C ASP A 74 -11.08 15.68 11.72
N LEU A 75 -10.32 15.21 12.71
CA LEU A 75 -9.18 14.34 12.53
C LEU A 75 -9.26 13.14 13.47
N HIS A 76 -9.39 11.96 12.88
CA HIS A 76 -9.18 10.70 13.57
C HIS A 76 -7.79 10.16 13.21
N ILE A 77 -7.03 9.69 14.19
CA ILE A 77 -5.74 9.04 13.97
C ILE A 77 -5.85 7.63 14.51
N ILE A 78 -5.53 6.64 13.69
CA ILE A 78 -5.51 5.23 14.04
C ILE A 78 -4.08 4.74 13.87
N GLN A 79 -3.51 4.20 14.95
CA GLN A 79 -2.20 3.58 14.91
C GLN A 79 -2.34 2.08 14.72
N LEU A 80 -1.66 1.59 13.70
CA LEU A 80 -1.66 0.19 13.31
C LEU A 80 -0.24 -0.38 13.42
N GLN A 81 -0.14 -1.62 13.91
CA GLN A 81 1.11 -2.38 13.93
C GLN A 81 0.92 -3.66 13.15
N GLU A 82 1.83 -3.90 12.20
CA GLU A 82 1.82 -5.12 11.39
C GLU A 82 2.03 -6.34 12.26
N THR A 83 1.18 -7.35 12.05
CA THR A 83 1.22 -8.63 12.73
C THR A 83 1.69 -9.72 11.76
N THR A 84 2.40 -10.70 12.28
CA THR A 84 2.76 -11.89 11.50
C THR A 84 1.49 -12.67 11.16
N PRO A 85 1.20 -12.92 9.86
CA PRO A 85 0.03 -13.69 9.47
C PRO A 85 0.22 -15.17 9.86
N PRO A 86 -0.88 -15.91 10.14
CA PRO A 86 -0.82 -17.32 10.52
C PRO A 86 -0.42 -18.25 9.37
N PHE A 87 -0.40 -17.73 8.14
CA PHE A 87 0.03 -18.42 6.93
C PHE A 87 0.84 -17.49 6.02
N PRO A 88 1.73 -18.01 5.16
CA PRO A 88 2.44 -17.20 4.17
C PRO A 88 1.46 -16.49 3.22
N LEU A 89 1.66 -15.19 2.99
CA LEU A 89 0.81 -14.41 2.08
C LEU A 89 1.07 -14.71 0.60
N LEU A 90 2.27 -15.20 0.29
CA LEU A 90 2.68 -15.57 -1.06
C LEU A 90 2.96 -17.07 -1.07
N GLN A 91 2.24 -17.79 -1.92
CA GLN A 91 2.53 -19.18 -2.24
C GLN A 91 3.33 -19.25 -3.55
N PRO A 92 4.39 -20.07 -3.63
CA PRO A 92 5.02 -20.37 -4.91
C PRO A 92 3.99 -20.96 -5.87
N VAL A 93 3.93 -20.42 -7.09
CA VAL A 93 3.14 -21.03 -8.16
C VAL A 93 3.98 -22.16 -8.77
N PRO A 94 3.43 -23.38 -8.95
CA PRO A 94 4.13 -24.43 -9.68
C PRO A 94 4.53 -23.92 -11.06
N VAL A 95 5.79 -24.11 -11.44
CA VAL A 95 6.24 -23.80 -12.81
C VAL A 95 5.59 -24.81 -13.75
N VAL A 96 4.42 -24.45 -14.28
CA VAL A 96 3.83 -25.16 -15.41
C VAL A 96 4.65 -24.74 -16.63
N GLY A 97 5.28 -25.70 -17.29
CA GLY A 97 6.21 -25.46 -18.40
C GLY A 97 5.66 -24.45 -19.42
N SER A 98 6.55 -23.57 -19.90
CA SER A 98 6.36 -22.53 -20.93
C SER A 98 4.90 -22.12 -21.16
N LEU A 99 4.47 -21.01 -20.54
CA LEU A 99 3.26 -20.32 -20.98
C LEU A 99 3.39 -20.03 -22.48
N PRO A 100 2.41 -20.42 -23.32
CA PRO A 100 2.45 -20.07 -24.73
C PRO A 100 2.40 -18.55 -24.84
N ILE A 101 3.53 -17.94 -25.21
CA ILE A 101 3.55 -16.54 -25.62
C ILE A 101 2.76 -16.52 -26.92
N HIS A 102 1.53 -16.00 -26.88
CA HIS A 102 0.83 -15.65 -28.10
C HIS A 102 1.59 -14.46 -28.71
N SER A 103 2.51 -14.75 -29.63
CA SER A 103 3.14 -13.71 -30.45
C SER A 103 2.03 -13.00 -31.20
N ASN A 104 1.70 -11.77 -30.80
CA ASN A 104 0.73 -10.95 -31.50
C ASN A 104 1.39 -10.45 -32.79
N PRO A 105 0.96 -10.89 -33.99
CA PRO A 105 1.53 -10.40 -35.24
C PRO A 105 0.62 -9.30 -35.77
N SER A 106 0.80 -8.06 -35.32
CA SER A 106 0.47 -6.81 -36.04
C SER A 106 0.32 -5.63 -35.08
N GLY A 107 0.91 -4.49 -35.46
CA GLY A 107 0.68 -3.20 -34.81
C GLY A 107 1.88 -2.30 -34.95
N GLU A 108 1.95 -1.59 -36.08
CA GLU A 108 2.98 -0.62 -36.45
C GLU A 108 3.30 0.38 -35.32
N PHE A 109 4.60 0.59 -35.11
CA PHE A 109 5.13 1.75 -34.41
C PHE A 109 5.14 2.91 -35.43
N GLU A 110 4.18 3.82 -35.34
CA GLU A 110 4.35 5.17 -35.89
C GLU A 110 4.61 6.19 -34.78
N ARG A 111 5.44 7.16 -35.14
CA ARG A 111 6.18 8.11 -34.30
C ARG A 111 5.32 9.19 -33.66
#